data_AF-Q9R4Z0-F1
#
_entry.id   AF-Q9R4Z0-F1
#
_cell.length_a   1.000
_cell.length_b   1.000
_cell.length_c   1.000
_cell.angle_alpha   90.00
_cell.angle_beta   90.00
_cell.angle_gamma   90.00
#
_symmetry.space_group_name_H-M   'P 1'
#
loop_
_entity.id
_entity.type
_entity.pdbx_description
1 polymer ?
#
loop_
_entity_poly.entity_id
_entity_poly.type
_entity_poly.pdbx_seq_one_letter_code
_entity_poly.pdbx_strand_id
1 'polypeptide(L)' 'MKAIQYTRIGAEPELTEIPKPEPGPGEVLLEVTAAGV' A
#
# COMPACT_ATOMS: atom_id res chain seq x y z
N MET A 1 -3.28 4.68 6.25
CA MET A 1 -3.34 4.98 4.80
C MET A 1 -4.22 3.96 4.12
N LYS A 2 -4.84 4.33 2.99
CA LYS A 2 -5.64 3.39 2.19
C LYS A 2 -4.73 2.67 1.19
N ALA A 3 -4.96 1.39 0.97
CA ALA A 3 -4.18 0.56 0.04
C ALA A 3 -5.06 -0.51 -0.60
N ILE A 4 -4.62 -1.02 -1.75
CA ILE A 4 -5.22 -2.21 -2.37
C ILE A 4 -4.49 -3.45 -1.85
N GLN A 5 -5.24 -4.42 -1.34
CA GLN A 5 -4.68 -5.65 -0.78
C GLN A 5 -5.34 -6.89 -1.40
N TYR A 6 -4.51 -7.88 -1.75
CA TYR A 6 -4.95 -9.25 -2.00
C TYR A 6 -4.68 -10.07 -0.74
N THR A 7 -5.73 -10.54 -0.07
CA THR A 7 -5.60 -11.33 1.16
C THR A 7 -5.55 -12.83 0.88
N ARG A 8 -5.99 -13.25 -0.30
CA ARG A 8 -6.01 -14.65 -0.78
C ARG A 8 -5.71 -14.69 -2.27
N ILE A 9 -5.08 -15.78 -2.71
CA ILE A 9 -4.79 -16.00 -4.13
C ILE A 9 -6.10 -16.14 -4.91
N GLY A 10 -6.23 -15.41 -6.01
CA GLY A 10 -7.41 -15.44 -6.89
C GLY A 10 -8.61 -14.65 -6.37
N ALA A 11 -8.51 -13.98 -5.22
CA ALA A 11 -9.53 -13.05 -4.76
C ALA A 11 -9.45 -11.72 -5.52
N GLU A 12 -10.56 -10.99 -5.56
CA GLU A 12 -10.57 -9.62 -6.05
C GLU A 12 -9.77 -8.69 -5.12
N PRO A 13 -9.18 -7.61 -5.64
CA PRO A 13 -8.50 -6.62 -4.83
C PRO A 13 -9.47 -5.89 -3.89
N GLU A 14 -9.09 -5.74 -2.63
CA GLU A 14 -9.87 -5.02 -1.61
C GLU A 14 -9.21 -3.70 -1.22
N LEU A 15 -10.00 -2.63 -1.08
CA LEU A 15 -9.53 -1.36 -0.54
C LEU A 15 -9.55 -1.41 0.99
N THR A 16 -8.37 -1.40 1.61
CA THR A 16 -8.22 -1.53 3.06
C THR A 16 -7.48 -0.34 3.67
N GLU A 17 -7.67 -0.13 4.97
CA GLU A 17 -6.87 0.82 5.75
C GLU A 17 -5.78 0.08 6.52
N ILE A 18 -4.55 0.58 6.39
CA ILE A 18 -3.37 0.05 7.07
C ILE A 18 -2.63 1.18 7.80
N PRO A 19 -1.80 0.88 8.82
CA PRO A 19 -0.94 1.90 9.44
C PRO A 19 -0.06 2.62 8.41
N LYS A 20 0.20 3.91 8.63
CA LYS A 20 1.17 4.65 7.82
C LYS A 20 2.58 4.12 8.14
N PRO A 21 3.42 3.78 7.15
CA PRO A 21 4.76 3.31 7.43
C PRO A 21 5.67 4.45 7.91
N GLU A 22 6.68 4.09 8.68
CA GLU A 22 7.76 4.98 9.12
C GLU A 22 9.05 4.61 8.38
N PRO A 23 9.78 5.57 7.78
CA PRO A 23 11.02 5.26 7.06
C PRO A 23 12.18 4.99 8.02
N GLY A 24 13.01 3.99 7.70
CA GLY A 24 14.28 3.71 8.37
C GLY A 24 15.46 4.55 7.83
N PRO A 25 16.69 4.34 8.36
CA PRO A 25 17.87 5.06 7.90
C PRO A 25 18.15 4.84 6.40
N GLY A 26 18.13 5.93 5.63
CA GLY A 26 18.37 5.90 4.18
C GLY A 26 17.12 5.64 3.32
N GLU A 27 15.95 5.42 3.92
CA GLU A 27 14.69 5.25 3.20
C GLU A 27 13.96 6.59 3.02
N VAL A 28 13.10 6.65 2.00
CA VAL A 28 12.23 7.81 1.75
C VAL A 28 10.78 7.35 1.74
N LEU A 29 9.95 8.00 2.55
CA LEU A 29 8.51 7.80 2.51
C LEU A 29 7.89 8.57 1.34
N LEU A 30 7.28 7.85 0.40
CA LEU A 30 6.65 8.43 -0.78
C LEU A 30 5.13 8.55 -0.60
N GLU A 31 4.59 9.66 -1.10
CA GLU A 31 3.15 9.80 -1.34
C GLU A 31 2.84 9.32 -2.76
N VAL A 32 2.04 8.26 -2.88
CA VAL A 32 1.65 7.70 -4.17
C VAL A 32 0.49 8.49 -4.74
N THR A 33 0.72 9.23 -5.84
CA THR A 33 -0.33 9.99 -6.54
C THR A 33 -1.03 9.18 -7.63
N ALA A 34 -0.31 8.24 -8.27
CA ALA A 34 -0.85 7.30 -9.24
C ALA A 34 0.01 6.03 -9.28
N ALA A 35 -0.61 4.88 -9.59
CA ALA A 35 0.06 3.62 -9.82
C ALA A 35 -0.61 2.91 -11.02
N GLY A 36 0.20 2.40 -11.95
CA GLY A 36 -0.28 1.54 -13.05
C GLY A 36 -0.47 0.10 -12.59
N VAL A 37 -1.24 -0.67 -13.37
CA VAL A 37 -1.50 -2.10 -13.18
C VAL A 37 -1.02 -2.91 -14.38
#